data_AF-A0A6N7GXE6-F1
#
_entry.id   AF-A0A6N7GXE6-F1
#
_cell.length_a   1.000
_cell.length_b   1.000
_cell.length_c   1.000
_cell.angle_alpha   90.00
_cell.angle_beta   90.00
_cell.angle_gamma   90.00
#
_symmetry.space_group_name_H-M   'P 1'
#
loop_
_entity.id
_entity.type
_entity.pdbx_description
1 polymer ?
#
loop_
_entity_poly.entity_id
_entity_poly.type
_entity_poly.pdbx_seq_one_letter_code
_entity_poly.pdbx_strand_id
1 'polypeptide(L)'
;MRDFGLLAARSPRDVVKRRAIAVVALVSAVLVSATIDAFAQRCQPRRKLSPIRLTTLGPCEFNPETFKFAGEPDQQALCLMRSATSRRNLGPRLKSIPPTLATRVGQSTGLPERETLAALLVELGLVWDYAPFLWQPISRARDNDPTAPQARYLVIHDTSSPNFGRRPFPANIDRHRSINNLNRYRCRDGWEPAHVIINRGGAMLLGHELGEPWRAMRFERATRFGTELKELFLHVELIQPRRSRPGRGRHNDALAPTPGFSEIQYDRLALVYMIASVRAGRWLIPAFHVAIDFGIRGGHDDPQNFDVGAFAGSIERLDNRLVQYRQAVATEAEVPPGGIVAQTEDKD
;
A
#
# COMPACT_ATOMS: atom_id res chain seq x y z
N MET A 1 -12.86 78.00 -27.34
CA MET A 1 -13.97 77.78 -26.40
C MET A 1 -13.84 76.36 -25.87
N ARG A 2 -13.59 76.21 -24.57
CA ARG A 2 -13.41 74.91 -23.88
C ARG A 2 -14.77 74.51 -23.30
N ASP A 3 -15.35 73.42 -23.77
CA ASP A 3 -16.52 72.81 -23.15
C ASP A 3 -16.10 71.82 -22.07
N PHE A 4 -16.50 72.13 -20.83
CA PHE A 4 -16.42 71.24 -19.68
C PHE A 4 -17.60 70.28 -19.71
N GLY A 5 -17.35 69.01 -20.01
CA GLY A 5 -18.33 67.93 -19.86
C GLY A 5 -18.56 67.58 -18.38
N LEU A 6 -19.79 67.77 -17.90
CA LEU A 6 -20.25 67.32 -16.58
C LEU A 6 -20.16 65.79 -16.45
N LEU A 7 -19.35 65.32 -15.50
CA LEU A 7 -19.41 63.95 -14.99
C LEU A 7 -20.63 63.83 -14.05
N ALA A 8 -21.64 63.09 -14.48
CA ALA A 8 -22.80 62.75 -13.65
C ALA A 8 -22.36 61.90 -12.44
N ALA A 9 -22.52 62.47 -11.24
CA ALA A 9 -22.30 61.78 -9.98
C ALA A 9 -23.32 60.63 -9.84
N ARG A 10 -22.83 59.39 -9.76
CA ARG A 10 -23.66 58.20 -9.52
C ARG A 10 -24.26 58.25 -8.11
N SER A 11 -25.55 57.95 -8.02
CA SER A 11 -26.32 57.95 -6.77
C SER A 11 -25.74 56.96 -5.74
N PRO A 12 -25.59 57.35 -4.46
CA PRO A 12 -25.13 56.46 -3.39
C PRO A 12 -25.97 55.18 -3.24
N ARG A 13 -27.24 55.20 -3.67
CA ARG A 13 -28.14 54.04 -3.62
C ARG A 13 -27.75 52.93 -4.59
N ASP A 14 -27.08 53.25 -5.71
CA ASP A 14 -26.65 52.27 -6.70
C ASP A 14 -25.39 51.51 -6.27
N VAL A 15 -24.55 52.15 -5.45
CA VAL A 15 -23.35 51.52 -4.87
C VAL A 15 -23.73 50.49 -3.80
N VAL A 16 -24.73 50.79 -2.96
CA VAL A 16 -25.21 49.87 -1.92
C VAL A 16 -25.89 48.64 -2.52
N LYS A 17 -26.72 48.81 -3.56
CA LYS A 17 -27.36 47.68 -4.27
C LYS A 17 -26.34 46.75 -4.93
N ARG A 18 -25.29 47.30 -5.57
CA ARG A 18 -24.23 46.49 -6.19
C ARG A 18 -23.38 45.73 -5.16
N ARG A 19 -23.11 46.32 -4.00
CA ARG A 19 -22.42 45.63 -2.90
C ARG A 19 -23.26 44.52 -2.29
N ALA A 20 -24.56 44.73 -2.10
CA ALA A 20 -25.46 43.69 -1.60
C ALA A 20 -25.56 42.49 -2.57
N ILE A 21 -25.66 42.74 -3.88
CA ILE A 21 -25.68 41.68 -4.91
C ILE A 21 -24.34 40.94 -4.97
N ALA A 22 -23.22 41.65 -4.87
CA ALA A 22 -21.89 41.04 -4.86
C ALA A 22 -21.68 40.16 -3.61
N VAL A 23 -22.16 40.58 -2.43
CA VAL A 23 -22.06 39.80 -1.19
C VAL A 23 -22.97 38.56 -1.24
N VAL A 24 -24.20 38.66 -1.75
CA VAL A 24 -25.09 37.50 -1.92
C VAL A 24 -24.53 36.51 -2.95
N ALA A 25 -23.93 36.99 -4.04
CA ALA A 25 -23.27 36.14 -5.03
C ALA A 25 -22.01 35.46 -4.47
N LEU A 26 -21.22 36.14 -3.64
CA LEU A 26 -20.04 35.57 -3.00
C LEU A 26 -20.41 34.53 -1.92
N VAL A 27 -21.44 34.80 -1.10
CA VAL A 27 -21.94 33.86 -0.09
C VAL A 27 -22.59 32.64 -0.74
N SER A 28 -23.29 32.83 -1.87
CA SER A 28 -23.84 31.73 -2.67
C SER A 28 -22.74 30.92 -3.36
N ALA A 29 -21.66 31.55 -3.84
CA ALA A 29 -20.50 30.85 -4.40
C ALA A 29 -19.74 30.05 -3.33
N VAL A 30 -19.64 30.55 -2.09
CA VAL A 30 -19.02 29.82 -0.97
C VAL A 30 -19.91 28.66 -0.50
N LEU A 31 -21.23 28.83 -0.46
CA LEU A 31 -22.18 27.75 -0.12
C LEU A 31 -22.32 26.69 -1.22
N VAL A 32 -22.19 27.07 -2.49
CA VAL A 32 -22.18 26.11 -3.62
C VAL A 32 -20.81 25.43 -3.75
N SER A 33 -19.71 26.08 -3.37
CA SER A 33 -18.39 25.42 -3.30
C SER A 33 -18.27 24.44 -2.13
N ALA A 34 -18.99 24.68 -1.02
CA ALA A 34 -19.05 23.77 0.12
C ALA A 34 -19.90 22.50 -0.12
N THR A 35 -20.67 22.42 -1.20
CA THR A 35 -21.49 21.23 -1.53
C THR A 35 -20.84 20.29 -2.56
N ILE A 36 -19.68 20.65 -3.11
CA ILE A 36 -18.89 19.76 -4.00
C ILE A 36 -17.96 18.83 -3.20
N ASP A 37 -17.82 19.03 -1.89
CA ASP A 37 -17.10 18.12 -0.96
C ASP A 37 -17.97 16.95 -0.44
N ALA A 38 -19.18 16.79 -0.98
CA ALA A 38 -20.15 15.78 -0.57
C ALA A 38 -20.18 14.50 -1.43
N PHE A 39 -19.20 14.29 -2.33
CA PHE A 39 -18.85 12.93 -2.77
C PHE A 39 -17.76 12.34 -1.88
N ALA A 40 -18.09 12.24 -0.59
CA ALA A 40 -17.43 11.28 0.28
C ALA A 40 -17.55 9.88 -0.36
N GLN A 41 -16.44 9.29 -0.81
CA GLN A 41 -16.44 7.92 -1.31
C GLN A 41 -16.71 6.98 -0.13
N ARG A 42 -18.00 6.65 0.10
CA ARG A 42 -18.37 5.44 0.85
C ARG A 42 -17.77 4.26 0.11
N CYS A 43 -16.81 3.59 0.73
CA CYS A 43 -16.16 2.41 0.17
C CYS A 43 -16.88 1.13 0.59
N GLN A 44 -17.57 1.18 1.74
CA GLN A 44 -18.34 0.04 2.21
C GLN A 44 -19.39 -0.36 1.15
N PRO A 45 -19.47 -1.65 0.81
CA PRO A 45 -20.49 -2.14 -0.11
C PRO A 45 -21.90 -1.81 0.40
N ARG A 46 -22.68 -1.09 -0.41
CA ARG A 46 -24.10 -0.76 -0.08
C ARG A 46 -25.00 -1.99 0.04
N ARG A 47 -24.59 -3.10 -0.57
CA ARG A 47 -25.31 -4.37 -0.52
C ARG A 47 -24.48 -5.37 0.28
N LYS A 48 -25.16 -6.19 1.08
CA LYS A 48 -24.53 -7.31 1.79
C LYS A 48 -23.78 -8.18 0.77
N LEU A 49 -22.50 -8.41 1.04
CA LEU A 49 -21.68 -9.23 0.18
C LEU A 49 -22.19 -10.67 0.19
N SER A 50 -22.18 -11.32 -0.98
CA SER A 50 -22.62 -12.71 -1.10
C SER A 50 -21.78 -13.65 -0.22
N PRO A 51 -22.40 -14.66 0.39
CA PRO A 51 -21.68 -15.72 1.09
C PRO A 51 -20.71 -16.43 0.15
N ILE A 52 -19.50 -16.73 0.64
CA ILE A 52 -18.48 -17.44 -0.11
C ILE A 52 -18.38 -18.87 0.46
N ARG A 53 -18.63 -19.87 -0.38
CA ARG A 53 -18.43 -21.28 -0.04
C ARG A 53 -17.18 -21.77 -0.75
N LEU A 54 -16.24 -22.31 0.03
CA LEU A 54 -15.04 -22.94 -0.51
C LEU A 54 -15.33 -24.39 -0.83
N THR A 55 -14.92 -24.84 -2.01
CA THR A 55 -14.93 -26.25 -2.40
C THR A 55 -13.59 -26.93 -2.10
N THR A 56 -12.52 -26.14 -1.93
CA THR A 56 -11.16 -26.60 -1.59
C THR A 56 -10.50 -25.56 -0.67
N LEU A 57 -9.38 -25.91 -0.04
CA LEU A 57 -8.55 -24.99 0.76
C LEU A 57 -7.41 -24.37 -0.07
N GLY A 58 -7.61 -24.32 -1.39
CA GLY A 58 -6.64 -23.81 -2.34
C GLY A 58 -5.51 -24.81 -2.64
N PRO A 59 -4.65 -24.46 -3.60
CA PRO A 59 -3.60 -25.33 -4.14
C PRO A 59 -2.33 -25.41 -3.28
N CYS A 60 -2.27 -24.59 -2.21
CA CYS A 60 -1.18 -24.58 -1.22
C CYS A 60 -1.61 -25.20 0.12
N GLU A 61 -2.73 -25.93 0.12
CA GLU A 61 -3.17 -26.80 1.23
C GLU A 61 -3.21 -26.07 2.57
N PHE A 62 -4.04 -25.02 2.67
CA PHE A 62 -4.25 -24.34 3.93
C PHE A 62 -4.84 -25.28 4.98
N ASN A 63 -4.27 -25.30 6.18
CA ASN A 63 -4.75 -26.07 7.32
C ASN A 63 -5.50 -25.14 8.31
N PRO A 64 -6.81 -25.34 8.51
CA PRO A 64 -7.63 -24.48 9.36
C PRO A 64 -7.38 -24.68 10.86
N GLU A 65 -6.77 -25.79 11.27
CA GLU A 65 -6.45 -26.07 12.67
C GLU A 65 -5.17 -25.35 13.09
N THR A 66 -4.20 -25.25 12.18
CA THR A 66 -2.89 -24.64 12.47
C THR A 66 -2.75 -23.21 11.95
N PHE A 67 -3.71 -22.73 11.15
CA PHE A 67 -3.70 -21.41 10.54
C PHE A 67 -2.46 -21.19 9.66
N LYS A 68 -2.09 -22.22 8.87
CA LYS A 68 -0.90 -22.22 8.02
C LYS A 68 -1.16 -22.92 6.69
N PHE A 69 -0.44 -22.53 5.64
CA PHE A 69 -0.28 -23.34 4.44
C PHE A 69 0.72 -24.48 4.67
N ALA A 70 0.65 -25.53 3.84
CA ALA A 70 1.52 -26.68 3.96
C ALA A 70 2.99 -26.34 3.67
N GLY A 71 3.90 -27.01 4.39
CA GLY A 71 5.35 -26.89 4.23
C GLY A 71 6.01 -25.84 5.14
N GLU A 72 7.33 -25.79 5.04
CA GLU A 72 8.16 -24.78 5.69
C GLU A 72 7.93 -23.38 5.10
N PRO A 73 8.31 -22.28 5.80
CA PRO A 73 7.99 -20.92 5.36
C PRO A 73 8.43 -20.58 3.92
N ASP A 74 9.61 -21.05 3.49
CA ASP A 74 10.13 -20.88 2.14
C ASP A 74 9.32 -21.69 1.10
N GLN A 75 8.92 -22.92 1.45
CA GLN A 75 8.04 -23.76 0.63
C GLN A 75 6.64 -23.14 0.49
N GLN A 76 6.13 -22.53 1.57
CA GLN A 76 4.88 -21.77 1.55
C GLN A 76 5.01 -20.58 0.59
N ALA A 77 6.06 -19.76 0.69
CA ALA A 77 6.30 -18.65 -0.22
C ALA A 77 6.42 -19.12 -1.69
N LEU A 78 7.13 -20.22 -1.94
CA LEU A 78 7.26 -20.82 -3.28
C LEU A 78 5.90 -21.19 -3.88
N CYS A 79 4.99 -21.72 -3.07
CA CYS A 79 3.63 -22.04 -3.52
C CYS A 79 2.74 -20.79 -3.67
N LEU A 80 2.85 -19.84 -2.75
CA LEU A 80 1.96 -18.69 -2.65
C LEU A 80 2.34 -17.56 -3.60
N MET A 81 3.60 -17.46 -4.04
CA MET A 81 4.06 -16.46 -5.02
C MET A 81 3.92 -16.97 -6.48
N ARG A 82 2.89 -17.76 -6.75
CA ARG A 82 2.57 -18.24 -8.10
C ARG A 82 1.68 -17.25 -8.83
N SER A 83 2.23 -16.59 -9.85
CA SER A 83 1.50 -15.60 -10.64
C SER A 83 0.30 -16.20 -11.37
N ALA A 84 -0.67 -15.36 -11.70
CA ALA A 84 -1.76 -15.75 -12.58
C ALA A 84 -1.30 -15.85 -14.03
N THR A 85 -1.92 -16.74 -14.77
CA THR A 85 -1.96 -16.69 -16.23
C THR A 85 -3.01 -15.69 -16.68
N SER A 86 -2.93 -15.24 -17.93
CA SER A 86 -3.98 -14.43 -18.57
C SER A 86 -5.38 -15.06 -18.60
N ARG A 87 -5.55 -16.32 -18.17
CA ARG A 87 -6.83 -17.05 -18.05
C ARG A 87 -7.38 -17.08 -16.63
N ARG A 88 -6.81 -16.33 -15.68
CA ARG A 88 -7.13 -16.43 -14.24
C ARG A 88 -6.87 -17.82 -13.65
N ASN A 89 -6.04 -18.61 -14.32
CA ASN A 89 -5.49 -19.84 -13.77
C ASN A 89 -4.15 -19.55 -13.12
N LEU A 90 -3.70 -20.37 -12.17
CA LEU A 90 -2.33 -20.27 -11.69
C LEU A 90 -1.33 -20.64 -12.78
N GLY A 91 -0.26 -19.85 -12.83
CA GLY A 91 0.91 -20.12 -13.63
C GLY A 91 1.68 -21.35 -13.13
N PRO A 92 2.78 -21.66 -13.82
CA PRO A 92 3.71 -22.68 -13.37
C PRO A 92 4.20 -22.37 -11.96
N ARG A 93 4.55 -23.41 -11.21
CA ARG A 93 5.25 -23.22 -9.93
C ARG A 93 6.59 -22.53 -10.19
N LEU A 94 6.98 -21.65 -9.27
CA LEU A 94 8.35 -21.17 -9.24
C LEU A 94 9.28 -22.38 -9.04
N LYS A 95 10.41 -22.42 -9.76
CA LYS A 95 11.42 -23.46 -9.56
C LYS A 95 12.15 -23.28 -8.22
N SER A 96 12.38 -22.03 -7.87
CA SER A 96 12.96 -21.58 -6.60
C SER A 96 12.50 -20.15 -6.34
N ILE A 97 12.46 -19.74 -5.07
CA ILE A 97 12.40 -18.32 -4.72
C ILE A 97 13.82 -17.73 -4.74
N PRO A 98 13.99 -16.43 -5.01
CA PRO A 98 15.29 -15.78 -4.97
C PRO A 98 16.01 -15.99 -3.62
N PRO A 99 17.35 -16.13 -3.60
CA PRO A 99 18.11 -16.41 -2.38
C PRO A 99 17.83 -15.43 -1.24
N THR A 100 17.69 -14.13 -1.55
CA THR A 100 17.37 -13.08 -0.57
C THR A 100 16.10 -13.37 0.23
N LEU A 101 15.08 -13.96 -0.42
CA LEU A 101 13.85 -14.39 0.23
C LEU A 101 14.03 -15.76 0.90
N ALA A 102 14.69 -16.71 0.23
CA ALA A 102 14.90 -18.08 0.74
C ALA A 102 15.58 -18.10 2.11
N THR A 103 16.55 -17.22 2.33
CA THR A 103 17.29 -17.17 3.60
C THR A 103 16.58 -16.39 4.70
N ARG A 104 15.52 -15.64 4.38
CA ARG A 104 14.84 -14.73 5.30
C ARG A 104 13.47 -15.22 5.71
N VAL A 105 12.64 -15.67 4.76
CA VAL A 105 11.21 -15.97 5.02
C VAL A 105 11.05 -16.92 6.21
N GLY A 106 10.22 -16.52 7.18
CA GLY A 106 9.95 -17.25 8.41
C GLY A 106 11.01 -17.15 9.50
N GLN A 107 12.20 -16.64 9.21
CA GLN A 107 13.29 -16.51 10.18
C GLN A 107 13.03 -15.36 11.16
N SER A 108 13.45 -15.52 12.41
CA SER A 108 13.46 -14.47 13.44
C SER A 108 14.79 -13.69 13.49
N THR A 109 15.81 -14.16 12.77
CA THR A 109 17.13 -13.53 12.67
C THR A 109 17.26 -12.66 11.43
N GLY A 110 18.26 -11.78 11.44
CA GLY A 110 18.54 -10.90 10.30
C GLY A 110 17.47 -9.85 10.03
N LEU A 111 16.57 -9.58 10.99
CA LEU A 111 15.66 -8.43 10.93
C LEU A 111 16.47 -7.14 11.17
N PRO A 112 16.11 -6.03 10.50
CA PRO A 112 16.74 -4.75 10.78
C PRO A 112 16.37 -4.25 12.18
N GLU A 113 17.28 -3.51 12.81
CA GLU A 113 17.04 -2.83 14.08
C GLU A 113 15.95 -1.77 13.92
N ARG A 114 15.06 -1.67 14.92
CA ARG A 114 13.91 -0.76 14.86
C ARG A 114 14.34 0.70 14.74
N GLU A 115 15.42 1.06 15.43
CA GLU A 115 15.99 2.40 15.48
C GLU A 115 16.54 2.81 14.11
N THR A 116 17.30 1.90 13.47
CA THR A 116 17.83 2.14 12.11
C THR A 116 16.68 2.25 11.09
N LEU A 117 15.67 1.39 11.20
CA LEU A 117 14.48 1.46 10.35
C LEU A 117 13.69 2.76 10.58
N ALA A 118 13.55 3.21 11.83
CA ALA A 118 12.90 4.47 12.18
C ALA A 118 13.63 5.68 11.57
N ALA A 119 14.98 5.70 11.64
CA ALA A 119 15.79 6.75 11.01
C ALA A 119 15.57 6.80 9.50
N LEU A 120 15.54 5.64 8.84
CA LEU A 120 15.22 5.57 7.41
C LEU A 120 13.79 6.09 7.12
N LEU A 121 12.81 5.79 7.97
CA LEU A 121 11.44 6.31 7.80
C LEU A 121 11.37 7.84 7.92
N VAL A 122 12.20 8.46 8.77
CA VAL A 122 12.33 9.92 8.86
C VAL A 122 12.83 10.49 7.54
N GLU A 123 13.93 9.95 7.02
CA GLU A 123 14.53 10.40 5.75
C GLU A 123 13.55 10.27 4.57
N LEU A 124 12.76 9.20 4.55
CA LEU A 124 11.76 8.96 3.52
C LEU A 124 10.49 9.82 3.68
N GLY A 125 10.37 10.62 4.74
CA GLY A 125 9.18 11.41 5.04
C GLY A 125 7.96 10.57 5.43
N LEU A 126 8.20 9.37 5.98
CA LEU A 126 7.18 8.37 6.34
C LEU A 126 7.02 8.21 7.86
N VAL A 127 7.69 9.06 8.65
CA VAL A 127 7.76 8.95 10.10
C VAL A 127 6.37 8.85 10.75
N TRP A 128 5.44 9.73 10.39
CA TRP A 128 4.14 9.83 11.07
C TRP A 128 3.23 8.62 10.87
N ASP A 129 3.33 7.96 9.73
CA ASP A 129 2.47 6.84 9.38
C ASP A 129 3.03 5.51 9.89
N TYR A 130 4.34 5.39 10.11
CA TYR A 130 4.97 4.07 10.34
C TYR A 130 5.89 4.01 11.56
N ALA A 131 6.68 5.04 11.85
CA ALA A 131 7.70 4.96 12.89
C ALA A 131 7.13 4.79 14.32
N PRO A 132 6.05 5.49 14.74
CA PRO A 132 5.43 5.26 16.04
C PRO A 132 4.97 3.82 16.28
N PHE A 133 4.67 3.09 15.21
CA PHE A 133 4.11 1.74 15.28
C PHE A 133 5.17 0.63 15.28
N LEU A 134 6.46 0.92 15.08
CA LEU A 134 7.51 -0.10 14.99
C LEU A 134 7.67 -0.95 16.27
N TRP A 135 7.28 -0.40 17.43
CA TRP A 135 7.26 -1.08 18.72
C TRP A 135 5.87 -1.62 19.10
N GLN A 136 4.85 -1.34 18.30
CA GLN A 136 3.50 -1.83 18.51
C GLN A 136 3.35 -3.25 17.95
N PRO A 137 2.50 -4.09 18.58
CA PRO A 137 2.24 -5.43 18.07
C PRO A 137 1.68 -5.37 16.64
N ILE A 138 2.01 -6.38 15.84
CA ILE A 138 1.25 -6.69 14.63
C ILE A 138 -0.08 -7.36 15.01
N SER A 139 -1.04 -7.31 14.10
CA SER A 139 -2.36 -7.91 14.28
C SER A 139 -2.31 -9.43 14.50
N ARG A 140 -3.41 -9.97 15.04
CA ARG A 140 -3.62 -11.39 15.32
C ARG A 140 -4.94 -11.85 14.74
N ALA A 141 -4.96 -13.11 14.30
CA ALA A 141 -6.14 -13.78 13.80
C ALA A 141 -7.32 -13.71 14.80
N ARG A 142 -8.55 -14.03 14.36
CA ARG A 142 -9.77 -13.96 15.20
C ARG A 142 -10.00 -12.59 15.84
N ASP A 143 -9.94 -11.52 15.04
CA ASP A 143 -10.20 -10.15 15.51
C ASP A 143 -9.29 -9.71 16.68
N ASN A 144 -7.98 -9.95 16.57
CA ASN A 144 -6.98 -9.62 17.59
C ASN A 144 -7.09 -10.40 18.92
N ASP A 145 -7.67 -11.61 18.92
CA ASP A 145 -7.62 -12.49 20.09
C ASP A 145 -6.16 -12.70 20.55
N PRO A 146 -5.82 -12.43 21.82
CA PRO A 146 -4.44 -12.51 22.32
C PRO A 146 -3.85 -13.92 22.24
N THR A 147 -4.69 -14.95 22.20
CA THR A 147 -4.29 -16.37 22.08
C THR A 147 -4.17 -16.82 20.62
N ALA A 148 -4.70 -16.03 19.68
CA ALA A 148 -4.63 -16.33 18.27
C ALA A 148 -3.24 -16.01 17.69
N PRO A 149 -2.85 -16.70 16.60
CA PRO A 149 -1.58 -16.43 15.95
C PRO A 149 -1.54 -15.00 15.40
N GLN A 150 -0.39 -14.34 15.58
CA GLN A 150 -0.06 -13.10 14.86
C GLN A 150 -0.08 -13.31 13.35
N ALA A 151 -0.29 -12.22 12.59
CA ALA A 151 -0.18 -12.21 11.15
C ALA A 151 1.07 -12.96 10.66
N ARG A 152 0.87 -13.79 9.64
CA ARG A 152 1.92 -14.68 9.08
C ARG A 152 2.26 -14.34 7.65
N TYR A 153 1.31 -13.77 6.91
CA TYR A 153 1.39 -13.60 5.47
C TYR A 153 1.33 -12.12 5.11
N LEU A 154 2.19 -11.70 4.19
CA LEU A 154 2.04 -10.43 3.48
C LEU A 154 1.47 -10.74 2.11
N VAL A 155 0.16 -10.51 1.93
CA VAL A 155 -0.53 -10.72 0.67
C VAL A 155 -0.37 -9.49 -0.20
N ILE A 156 0.18 -9.73 -1.39
CA ILE A 156 0.45 -8.74 -2.42
C ILE A 156 -0.70 -8.81 -3.41
N HIS A 157 -1.33 -7.67 -3.61
CA HIS A 157 -2.45 -7.43 -4.52
C HIS A 157 -2.01 -6.45 -5.60
N ASP A 158 -2.81 -6.37 -6.65
CA ASP A 158 -2.86 -5.16 -7.44
C ASP A 158 -4.28 -4.63 -7.57
N THR A 159 -4.38 -3.31 -7.64
CA THR A 159 -5.68 -2.64 -7.56
C THR A 159 -6.56 -2.91 -8.78
N SER A 160 -6.02 -3.54 -9.83
CA SER A 160 -6.63 -3.75 -11.13
C SER A 160 -7.32 -2.51 -11.71
N SER A 161 -6.84 -1.33 -11.33
CA SER A 161 -7.51 -0.06 -11.59
C SER A 161 -6.51 1.09 -11.75
N PRO A 162 -6.86 2.11 -12.56
CA PRO A 162 -8.03 2.19 -13.43
C PRO A 162 -7.98 1.23 -14.62
N ASN A 163 -9.16 0.83 -15.15
CA ASN A 163 -9.26 0.06 -16.38
C ASN A 163 -9.37 0.99 -17.61
N PHE A 164 -8.43 0.87 -18.53
CA PHE A 164 -8.32 1.67 -19.75
C PHE A 164 -9.17 1.13 -20.92
N GLY A 165 -9.82 -0.02 -20.75
CA GLY A 165 -10.50 -0.73 -21.83
C GLY A 165 -9.48 -1.10 -22.91
N ARG A 166 -9.77 -0.75 -24.16
CA ARG A 166 -8.84 -1.02 -25.29
C ARG A 166 -7.74 0.02 -25.44
N ARG A 167 -7.87 1.20 -24.82
CA ARG A 167 -6.89 2.30 -24.94
C ARG A 167 -5.51 1.83 -24.45
N PRO A 168 -4.41 2.29 -25.08
CA PRO A 168 -3.08 1.98 -24.59
C PRO A 168 -2.86 2.51 -23.17
N PHE A 169 -1.90 1.93 -22.46
CA PHE A 169 -1.40 2.55 -21.24
C PHE A 169 -0.71 3.89 -21.61
N PRO A 170 -0.88 4.94 -20.81
CA PRO A 170 -0.17 6.19 -21.07
C PRO A 170 1.33 5.97 -20.87
N ALA A 171 2.17 6.59 -21.72
CA ALA A 171 3.62 6.42 -21.64
C ALA A 171 4.21 6.89 -20.29
N ASN A 172 3.57 7.87 -19.64
CA ASN A 172 3.97 8.41 -18.35
C ASN A 172 3.21 7.77 -17.16
N ILE A 173 2.82 6.50 -17.27
CA ILE A 173 1.96 5.78 -16.29
C ILE A 173 2.45 5.93 -14.83
N ASP A 174 3.76 5.95 -14.60
CA ASP A 174 4.36 6.05 -13.26
C ASP A 174 4.27 7.44 -12.64
N ARG A 175 4.08 8.48 -13.48
CA ARG A 175 3.97 9.90 -13.06
C ARG A 175 2.59 10.49 -13.33
N HIS A 176 1.69 9.70 -13.91
CA HIS A 176 0.37 10.18 -14.33
C HIS A 176 -0.49 10.50 -13.11
N ARG A 177 -0.82 11.78 -12.89
CA ARG A 177 -1.50 12.28 -11.68
C ARG A 177 -2.77 11.51 -11.33
N SER A 178 -3.66 11.28 -12.30
CA SER A 178 -4.93 10.58 -12.06
C SER A 178 -4.76 9.09 -11.72
N ILE A 179 -3.72 8.43 -12.25
CA ILE A 179 -3.45 7.01 -11.94
C ILE A 179 -2.88 6.91 -10.52
N ASN A 180 -1.98 7.82 -10.19
CA ASN A 180 -1.21 7.80 -8.94
C ASN A 180 -1.88 8.57 -7.80
N ASN A 181 -3.13 9.00 -7.97
CA ASN A 181 -3.87 9.70 -6.93
C ASN A 181 -4.38 8.72 -5.87
N LEU A 182 -3.70 8.67 -4.72
CA LEU A 182 -4.06 7.81 -3.59
C LEU A 182 -5.38 8.22 -2.91
N ASN A 183 -5.82 9.48 -3.04
CA ASN A 183 -7.04 9.94 -2.36
C ASN A 183 -8.30 9.20 -2.82
N ARG A 184 -8.28 8.54 -3.99
CA ARG A 184 -9.40 7.71 -4.47
C ARG A 184 -9.59 6.41 -3.71
N TYR A 185 -8.62 6.03 -2.89
CA TYR A 185 -8.64 4.85 -2.04
C TYR A 185 -8.88 5.21 -0.58
N ARG A 186 -8.95 6.52 -0.22
CA ARG A 186 -9.31 6.96 1.12
C ARG A 186 -10.82 6.88 1.30
N CYS A 187 -11.24 6.28 2.40
CA CYS A 187 -12.62 5.92 2.65
C CYS A 187 -13.08 6.61 3.94
N ARG A 188 -14.07 7.49 3.85
CA ARG A 188 -14.57 8.20 5.07
C ARG A 188 -15.23 7.24 6.07
N ASP A 189 -15.56 6.03 5.64
CA ASP A 189 -16.16 4.98 6.45
C ASP A 189 -15.12 3.97 7.00
N GLY A 190 -13.82 4.18 6.77
CA GLY A 190 -12.77 3.25 7.22
C GLY A 190 -12.81 1.91 6.49
N TRP A 191 -13.24 1.89 5.23
CA TRP A 191 -13.34 0.70 4.38
C TRP A 191 -12.30 0.68 3.25
N GLU A 192 -11.12 1.22 3.52
CA GLU A 192 -9.95 1.12 2.65
C GLU A 192 -9.72 -0.34 2.24
N PRO A 193 -9.31 -0.62 0.99
CA PRO A 193 -9.25 -2.00 0.49
C PRO A 193 -8.17 -2.87 1.18
N ALA A 194 -7.13 -2.25 1.73
CA ALA A 194 -5.95 -2.94 2.22
C ALA A 194 -5.24 -2.12 3.32
N HIS A 195 -4.29 -2.75 3.99
CA HIS A 195 -3.49 -2.09 5.02
C HIS A 195 -2.63 -0.98 4.42
N VAL A 196 -1.98 -1.26 3.29
CA VAL A 196 -1.17 -0.27 2.59
C VAL A 196 -1.51 -0.26 1.11
N ILE A 197 -1.65 0.93 0.52
CA ILE A 197 -1.77 1.13 -0.93
C ILE A 197 -0.57 1.91 -1.45
N ILE A 198 0.10 1.39 -2.46
CA ILE A 198 1.34 1.95 -3.04
C ILE A 198 1.08 2.37 -4.48
N ASN A 199 1.21 3.66 -4.78
CA ASN A 199 1.10 4.14 -6.16
C ASN A 199 2.36 3.85 -6.99
N ARG A 200 2.29 4.04 -8.30
CA ARG A 200 3.41 3.79 -9.21
C ARG A 200 4.58 4.74 -9.04
N GLY A 201 4.36 5.88 -8.38
CA GLY A 201 5.40 6.83 -8.00
C GLY A 201 6.04 6.54 -6.63
N GLY A 202 5.60 5.50 -5.92
CA GLY A 202 6.13 5.12 -4.61
C GLY A 202 5.59 5.95 -3.43
N ALA A 203 4.55 6.76 -3.63
CA ALA A 203 3.81 7.29 -2.50
C ALA A 203 2.94 6.17 -1.90
N MET A 204 2.74 6.21 -0.59
CA MET A 204 1.99 5.22 0.15
C MET A 204 0.80 5.85 0.85
N LEU A 205 -0.27 5.08 0.97
CA LEU A 205 -1.43 5.35 1.81
C LEU A 205 -1.50 4.23 2.83
N LEU A 206 -1.39 4.57 4.12
CA LEU A 206 -1.80 3.68 5.20
C LEU A 206 -3.33 3.68 5.25
N GLY A 207 -3.94 2.57 4.85
CA GLY A 207 -5.39 2.38 4.87
C GLY A 207 -5.87 1.84 6.21
N HIS A 208 -5.23 0.76 6.66
CA HIS A 208 -5.40 0.19 8.01
C HIS A 208 -4.03 0.03 8.63
N GLU A 209 -3.89 0.41 9.89
CA GLU A 209 -2.68 0.18 10.67
C GLU A 209 -2.40 -1.35 10.71
N LEU A 210 -1.14 -1.82 10.71
CA LEU A 210 -0.84 -3.27 10.65
C LEU A 210 -1.25 -4.06 11.91
N GLY A 211 -1.70 -3.37 12.96
CA GLY A 211 -2.33 -3.93 14.14
C GLY A 211 -3.87 -3.96 14.08
N GLU A 212 -4.50 -3.32 13.09
CA GLU A 212 -5.95 -3.17 12.99
C GLU A 212 -6.62 -4.36 12.30
N PRO A 213 -7.76 -4.86 12.83
CA PRO A 213 -8.46 -5.96 12.19
C PRO A 213 -9.17 -5.68 10.87
N TRP A 214 -8.64 -6.26 9.80
CA TRP A 214 -9.06 -6.20 8.41
C TRP A 214 -9.05 -7.57 7.68
N ARG A 215 -9.63 -7.58 6.47
CA ARG A 215 -9.59 -8.71 5.52
C ARG A 215 -9.92 -8.21 4.13
N ALA A 216 -9.17 -8.64 3.12
CA ALA A 216 -9.40 -8.21 1.73
C ALA A 216 -9.72 -9.35 0.76
N MET A 217 -9.50 -10.61 1.15
CA MET A 217 -9.67 -11.75 0.24
C MET A 217 -11.02 -12.45 0.37
N ARG A 218 -11.43 -13.16 -0.68
CA ARG A 218 -12.64 -14.01 -0.61
C ARG A 218 -12.41 -15.21 0.29
N PHE A 219 -11.20 -15.77 0.28
CA PHE A 219 -10.81 -16.88 1.15
C PHE A 219 -11.09 -16.59 2.63
N GLU A 220 -10.62 -15.44 3.14
CA GLU A 220 -10.84 -14.99 4.53
C GLU A 220 -12.32 -14.74 4.86
N ARG A 221 -13.12 -14.41 3.84
CA ARG A 221 -14.55 -14.12 3.96
C ARG A 221 -15.43 -15.36 3.75
N ALA A 222 -14.83 -16.54 3.55
CA ALA A 222 -15.58 -17.76 3.40
C ALA A 222 -16.39 -18.07 4.65
N THR A 223 -17.63 -18.53 4.45
CA THR A 223 -18.58 -18.77 5.55
C THR A 223 -18.06 -19.76 6.59
N ARG A 224 -17.20 -20.71 6.18
CA ARG A 224 -16.61 -21.71 7.07
C ARG A 224 -15.64 -21.14 8.10
N PHE A 225 -15.08 -19.95 7.85
CA PHE A 225 -14.11 -19.32 8.74
C PHE A 225 -14.74 -18.21 9.58
N GLY A 226 -15.88 -17.63 9.17
CA GLY A 226 -16.48 -16.51 9.90
C GLY A 226 -15.53 -15.31 10.00
N THR A 227 -14.91 -15.13 11.16
CA THR A 227 -13.85 -14.14 11.42
C THR A 227 -12.51 -14.76 11.78
N GLU A 228 -12.38 -16.09 11.79
CA GLU A 228 -11.18 -16.79 12.25
C GLU A 228 -9.90 -16.36 11.54
N LEU A 229 -9.97 -16.14 10.22
CA LEU A 229 -8.80 -15.79 9.40
C LEU A 229 -8.53 -14.29 9.32
N LYS A 230 -9.46 -13.45 9.80
CA LYS A 230 -9.30 -12.00 9.77
C LYS A 230 -8.03 -11.65 10.55
N GLU A 231 -7.09 -10.93 9.92
CA GLU A 231 -5.73 -10.61 10.41
C GLU A 231 -4.69 -11.71 10.49
N LEU A 232 -4.93 -12.87 9.90
CA LEU A 232 -3.82 -13.77 9.59
C LEU A 232 -2.96 -13.22 8.43
N PHE A 233 -3.57 -12.38 7.59
CA PHE A 233 -3.04 -11.84 6.34
C PHE A 233 -2.97 -10.32 6.40
N LEU A 234 -1.77 -9.76 6.22
CA LEU A 234 -1.62 -8.34 5.91
C LEU A 234 -1.77 -8.13 4.42
N HIS A 235 -2.38 -7.02 4.01
CA HIS A 235 -2.74 -6.76 2.61
C HIS A 235 -2.04 -5.51 2.10
N VAL A 236 -1.32 -5.64 0.99
CA VAL A 236 -0.69 -4.51 0.30
C VAL A 236 -1.17 -4.46 -1.14
N GLU A 237 -1.75 -3.32 -1.51
CA GLU A 237 -2.27 -3.04 -2.84
C GLU A 237 -1.29 -2.20 -3.64
N LEU A 238 -0.82 -2.72 -4.76
CA LEU A 238 0.01 -1.96 -5.71
C LEU A 238 -0.88 -1.40 -6.81
N ILE A 239 -0.87 -0.08 -7.04
CA ILE A 239 -1.65 0.50 -8.14
C ILE A 239 -1.15 -0.07 -9.47
N GLN A 240 -2.00 -0.84 -10.14
CA GLN A 240 -1.73 -1.39 -11.46
C GLN A 240 -2.93 -1.17 -12.39
N PRO A 241 -2.80 -0.23 -13.34
CA PRO A 241 -3.84 -0.04 -14.34
C PRO A 241 -4.03 -1.28 -15.21
N ARG A 242 -5.26 -1.49 -15.68
CA ARG A 242 -5.62 -2.66 -16.49
C ARG A 242 -6.13 -2.28 -17.86
N ARG A 243 -6.08 -3.21 -18.80
CA ARG A 243 -6.69 -3.09 -20.14
C ARG A 243 -7.48 -4.35 -20.47
N SER A 244 -8.49 -4.17 -21.32
CA SER A 244 -9.22 -5.27 -21.92
C SER A 244 -8.38 -5.98 -22.96
N ARG A 245 -8.30 -7.31 -22.88
CA ARG A 245 -7.80 -8.16 -23.96
C ARG A 245 -8.88 -8.32 -25.04
N PRO A 246 -8.53 -8.12 -26.34
CA PRO A 246 -9.42 -8.48 -27.44
C PRO A 246 -9.86 -9.95 -27.36
N GLY A 247 -11.12 -10.24 -27.69
CA GLY A 247 -11.68 -11.59 -27.68
C GLY A 247 -12.15 -12.13 -26.32
N ARG A 248 -12.09 -11.35 -25.23
CA ARG A 248 -12.54 -11.75 -23.87
C ARG A 248 -13.76 -10.97 -23.36
N GLY A 249 -14.60 -10.48 -24.26
CA GLY A 249 -15.73 -9.61 -23.94
C GLY A 249 -15.33 -8.13 -23.73
N ARG A 250 -16.33 -7.25 -23.64
CA ARG A 250 -16.12 -5.78 -23.62
C ARG A 250 -15.48 -5.24 -22.33
N HIS A 251 -15.73 -5.88 -21.19
CA HIS A 251 -15.36 -5.36 -19.87
C HIS A 251 -14.48 -6.33 -19.08
N ASN A 252 -13.25 -6.55 -19.56
CA ASN A 252 -12.25 -7.36 -18.85
C ASN A 252 -11.02 -6.50 -18.50
N ASP A 253 -10.21 -7.01 -17.58
CA ASP A 253 -9.01 -6.41 -16.99
C ASP A 253 -7.76 -7.28 -17.25
N ALA A 254 -7.81 -8.13 -18.28
CA ALA A 254 -6.89 -9.24 -18.47
C ALA A 254 -5.46 -8.86 -18.91
N LEU A 255 -5.14 -7.57 -19.06
CA LEU A 255 -3.83 -7.09 -19.46
C LEU A 255 -3.28 -6.09 -18.45
N ALA A 256 -2.10 -6.37 -17.90
CA ALA A 256 -1.27 -5.45 -17.11
C ALA A 256 -0.18 -4.76 -17.97
N PRO A 257 0.44 -3.68 -17.48
CA PRO A 257 1.65 -3.10 -18.04
C PRO A 257 2.83 -4.08 -18.05
N THR A 258 3.84 -3.80 -18.86
CA THR A 258 5.13 -4.52 -18.86
C THR A 258 6.26 -3.49 -18.88
N PRO A 259 7.09 -3.39 -17.82
CA PRO A 259 7.02 -4.14 -16.57
C PRO A 259 5.70 -3.88 -15.81
N GLY A 260 5.28 -4.84 -14.98
CA GLY A 260 4.00 -4.76 -14.26
C GLY A 260 3.95 -3.62 -13.25
N PHE A 261 5.03 -3.45 -12.51
CA PHE A 261 5.19 -2.47 -11.44
C PHE A 261 6.47 -1.67 -11.67
N SER A 262 6.50 -0.44 -11.17
CA SER A 262 7.71 0.39 -11.23
C SER A 262 8.74 -0.10 -10.19
N GLU A 263 10.00 0.27 -10.39
CA GLU A 263 11.07 -0.04 -9.43
C GLU A 263 10.76 0.54 -8.04
N ILE A 264 10.31 1.79 -7.97
CA ILE A 264 9.97 2.44 -6.70
C ILE A 264 8.75 1.78 -6.01
N GLN A 265 7.86 1.12 -6.74
CA GLN A 265 6.81 0.30 -6.13
C GLN A 265 7.40 -0.91 -5.39
N TYR A 266 8.37 -1.59 -5.99
CA TYR A 266 9.07 -2.69 -5.34
C TYR A 266 9.85 -2.23 -4.11
N ASP A 267 10.52 -1.08 -4.17
CA ASP A 267 11.25 -0.52 -3.03
C ASP A 267 10.31 -0.20 -1.85
N ARG A 268 9.14 0.35 -2.14
CA ARG A 268 8.13 0.63 -1.11
C ARG A 268 7.47 -0.63 -0.57
N LEU A 269 7.22 -1.62 -1.42
CA LEU A 269 6.73 -2.93 -0.98
C LEU A 269 7.74 -3.63 -0.07
N ALA A 270 9.03 -3.58 -0.42
CA ALA A 270 10.12 -4.12 0.40
C ALA A 270 10.18 -3.41 1.77
N LEU A 271 10.00 -2.09 1.80
CA LEU A 271 9.91 -1.33 3.05
C LEU A 271 8.73 -1.78 3.91
N VAL A 272 7.52 -1.90 3.34
CA VAL A 272 6.34 -2.39 4.07
C VAL A 272 6.56 -3.81 4.58
N TYR A 273 7.16 -4.68 3.78
CA TYR A 273 7.50 -6.05 4.16
C TYR A 273 8.48 -6.09 5.35
N MET A 274 9.51 -5.25 5.36
CA MET A 274 10.44 -5.14 6.48
C MET A 274 9.75 -4.61 7.74
N ILE A 275 8.96 -3.53 7.64
CA ILE A 275 8.21 -2.96 8.78
C ILE A 275 7.32 -4.02 9.43
N ALA A 276 6.53 -4.72 8.60
CA ALA A 276 5.63 -5.75 9.07
C ALA A 276 6.40 -6.91 9.73
N SER A 277 7.52 -7.31 9.14
CA SER A 277 8.36 -8.40 9.65
C SER A 277 9.05 -8.05 10.97
N VAL A 278 9.56 -6.83 11.11
CA VAL A 278 10.16 -6.32 12.36
C VAL A 278 9.13 -6.30 13.48
N ARG A 279 7.89 -5.87 13.20
CA ARG A 279 6.80 -5.88 14.18
C ARG A 279 6.32 -7.28 14.53
N ALA A 280 6.36 -8.21 13.57
CA ALA A 280 6.07 -9.62 13.80
C ALA A 280 7.18 -10.35 14.58
N GLY A 281 8.38 -9.78 14.67
CA GLY A 281 9.57 -10.46 15.20
C GLY A 281 10.06 -11.62 14.33
N ARG A 282 9.60 -11.68 13.06
CA ARG A 282 10.01 -12.68 12.06
C ARG A 282 9.69 -12.16 10.66
N TRP A 283 10.46 -12.59 9.67
CA TRP A 283 10.14 -12.36 8.27
C TRP A 283 8.82 -13.02 7.89
N LEU A 284 7.86 -12.22 7.42
CA LEU A 284 6.56 -12.74 6.98
C LEU A 284 6.69 -13.58 5.71
N ILE A 285 5.68 -14.39 5.41
CA ILE A 285 5.62 -15.18 4.18
C ILE A 285 4.93 -14.35 3.10
N PRO A 286 5.63 -13.89 2.05
CA PRO A 286 4.99 -13.18 0.95
C PRO A 286 4.06 -14.13 0.16
N ALA A 287 2.92 -13.62 -0.24
CA ALA A 287 1.89 -14.38 -0.95
C ALA A 287 1.22 -13.52 -2.02
N PHE A 288 0.76 -14.13 -3.09
CA PHE A 288 -0.08 -13.47 -4.09
C PHE A 288 -1.55 -13.76 -3.83
N HIS A 289 -2.40 -12.75 -4.00
CA HIS A 289 -3.86 -12.89 -3.87
C HIS A 289 -4.37 -14.08 -4.70
N VAL A 290 -4.02 -14.14 -5.98
CA VAL A 290 -4.48 -15.20 -6.89
C VAL A 290 -4.17 -16.61 -6.39
N ALA A 291 -3.05 -16.83 -5.69
CA ALA A 291 -2.69 -18.17 -5.19
C ALA A 291 -3.62 -18.63 -4.07
N ILE A 292 -4.08 -17.70 -3.23
CA ILE A 292 -4.95 -17.97 -2.08
C ILE A 292 -6.41 -18.09 -2.54
N ASP A 293 -6.88 -17.19 -3.41
CA ASP A 293 -8.26 -17.19 -3.90
C ASP A 293 -8.48 -18.15 -5.10
N PHE A 294 -7.46 -18.93 -5.49
CA PHE A 294 -7.56 -19.84 -6.62
C PHE A 294 -8.70 -20.85 -6.46
N GLY A 295 -9.50 -21.02 -7.51
CA GLY A 295 -10.65 -21.93 -7.52
C GLY A 295 -11.91 -21.37 -6.83
N ILE A 296 -11.84 -20.19 -6.21
CA ILE A 296 -13.01 -19.52 -5.66
C ILE A 296 -13.78 -18.82 -6.78
N ARG A 297 -15.10 -19.02 -6.83
CA ARG A 297 -15.97 -18.33 -7.82
C ARG A 297 -15.82 -16.81 -7.70
N GLY A 298 -15.44 -16.17 -8.80
CA GLY A 298 -15.21 -14.73 -8.85
C GLY A 298 -13.89 -14.29 -8.20
N GLY A 299 -12.93 -15.22 -8.03
CA GLY A 299 -11.56 -14.90 -7.67
C GLY A 299 -10.87 -13.98 -8.69
N HIS A 300 -9.82 -13.32 -8.22
CA HIS A 300 -9.03 -12.36 -8.98
C HIS A 300 -7.73 -12.99 -9.49
N ASP A 301 -7.04 -12.31 -10.40
CA ASP A 301 -5.84 -12.78 -11.07
C ASP A 301 -4.58 -11.94 -10.75
N ASP A 302 -4.60 -11.25 -9.63
CA ASP A 302 -3.55 -10.34 -9.16
C ASP A 302 -2.57 -10.99 -8.15
N PRO A 303 -1.32 -10.52 -8.09
CA PRO A 303 -0.73 -9.49 -8.94
C PRO A 303 -0.34 -10.04 -10.31
N GLN A 304 -0.58 -9.27 -11.39
CA GLN A 304 -0.10 -9.66 -12.73
C GLN A 304 1.24 -9.01 -13.09
N ASN A 305 2.05 -9.73 -13.86
CA ASN A 305 3.40 -9.29 -14.28
C ASN A 305 4.29 -8.87 -13.09
N PHE A 306 4.10 -9.50 -11.93
CA PHE A 306 4.96 -9.30 -10.76
C PHE A 306 6.28 -10.03 -10.97
N ASP A 307 7.38 -9.29 -10.86
CA ASP A 307 8.74 -9.82 -10.85
C ASP A 307 9.20 -10.10 -9.40
N VAL A 308 9.29 -11.38 -9.05
CA VAL A 308 9.77 -11.84 -7.74
C VAL A 308 11.24 -11.50 -7.53
N GLY A 309 12.05 -11.51 -8.60
CA GLY A 309 13.45 -11.13 -8.55
C GLY A 309 13.64 -9.64 -8.26
N ALA A 310 12.84 -8.77 -8.90
CA ALA A 310 12.88 -7.33 -8.63
C ALA A 310 12.49 -7.02 -7.17
N PHE A 311 11.46 -7.68 -6.65
CA PHE A 311 11.08 -7.54 -5.23
C PHE A 311 12.19 -7.98 -4.28
N ALA A 312 12.81 -9.15 -4.54
CA ALA A 312 13.94 -9.63 -3.75
C ALA A 312 15.13 -8.67 -3.82
N GLY A 313 15.43 -8.13 -5.00
CA GLY A 313 16.48 -7.11 -5.17
C GLY A 313 16.19 -5.81 -4.40
N SER A 314 14.93 -5.37 -4.34
CA SER A 314 14.53 -4.22 -3.51
C SER A 314 14.74 -4.48 -2.02
N ILE A 315 14.46 -5.69 -1.52
CA ILE A 315 14.75 -6.07 -0.14
C ILE A 315 16.26 -5.98 0.14
N GLU A 316 17.09 -6.54 -0.76
CA GLU A 316 18.54 -6.51 -0.61
C GLU A 316 19.12 -5.09 -0.64
N ARG A 317 18.66 -4.23 -1.56
CA ARG A 317 19.08 -2.82 -1.60
C ARG A 317 18.70 -2.08 -0.33
N LEU A 318 17.51 -2.32 0.19
CA LEU A 318 17.03 -1.71 1.42
C LEU A 318 17.84 -2.16 2.64
N ASP A 319 18.16 -3.45 2.72
CA ASP A 319 18.98 -4.04 3.78
C ASP A 319 20.39 -3.44 3.78
N ASN A 320 21.03 -3.36 2.60
CA ASN A 320 22.34 -2.74 2.43
C ASN A 320 22.34 -1.26 2.86
N ARG A 321 21.29 -0.52 2.52
CA ARG A 321 21.15 0.89 2.95
C ARG A 321 21.05 0.99 4.48
N LEU A 322 20.32 0.10 5.14
CA LEU A 322 20.22 0.08 6.60
C LEU A 322 21.57 -0.28 7.26
N VAL A 323 22.36 -1.19 6.67
CA VAL A 323 23.72 -1.48 7.13
C VAL A 323 24.62 -0.25 7.04
N GLN A 324 24.56 0.49 5.92
CA GLN A 324 25.32 1.72 5.72
C GLN A 324 24.95 2.80 6.75
N TYR A 325 23.66 2.96 7.06
CA TYR A 325 23.21 3.87 8.13
C TYR A 325 23.86 3.55 9.47
N ARG A 326 23.88 2.26 9.83
CA ARG A 326 24.44 1.83 11.11
C ARG A 326 25.94 2.12 11.21
N GLN A 327 26.67 1.89 10.11
CA GLN A 327 28.10 2.18 10.02
C GLN A 327 28.40 3.67 10.10
N ALA A 328 27.60 4.51 9.44
CA ALA A 328 27.75 5.96 9.49
C ALA A 328 27.55 6.51 10.92
N VAL A 329 26.48 6.08 11.60
CA VAL A 329 26.19 6.50 12.97
C VAL A 329 27.28 6.05 13.95
N ALA A 330 27.81 4.83 13.80
CA ALA A 330 28.91 4.34 14.62
C ALA A 330 30.18 5.19 14.45
N THR A 331 30.48 5.61 13.23
CA THR A 331 31.68 6.42 12.92
C THR A 331 31.57 7.83 13.50
N GLU A 332 30.38 8.46 13.49
CA GLU A 332 30.17 9.78 14.08
C GLU A 332 30.30 9.76 15.62
N ALA A 333 29.92 8.67 16.28
CA ALA A 333 30.03 8.52 17.73
C ALA A 333 31.47 8.35 18.24
N GLU A 334 32.41 7.96 17.37
CA GLU A 334 33.83 7.77 17.71
C GLU A 334 34.66 9.07 17.60
N VAL A 335 34.10 10.16 17.07
CA VAL A 335 34.78 11.47 17.07
C VAL A 335 34.68 12.04 18.50
N PRO A 336 35.81 12.18 19.23
CA PRO A 336 35.76 12.71 20.58
C PRO A 336 35.19 14.14 20.53
N PRO A 337 34.32 14.53 21.50
CA PRO A 337 33.87 15.91 21.60
C PRO A 337 35.11 16.78 21.69
N GLY A 338 35.26 17.70 20.72
CA GLY A 338 36.47 18.48 20.51
C GLY A 338 37.06 18.92 21.84
N GLY A 339 38.24 18.38 22.16
CA GLY A 339 39.06 18.92 23.22
C GLY A 339 39.18 20.41 22.95
N ILE A 340 38.66 21.20 23.87
CA ILE A 340 38.93 22.63 23.91
C ILE A 340 40.44 22.72 24.07
N VAL A 341 41.15 22.92 22.95
CA VAL A 341 42.56 23.30 22.97
C VAL A 341 42.57 24.69 23.57
N ALA A 342 42.83 24.75 24.87
CA ALA A 342 43.13 25.99 25.55
C ALA A 342 44.33 26.61 24.82
N GLN A 343 44.08 27.63 24.01
CA GLN A 343 45.13 28.51 23.54
C GLN A 343 45.63 29.27 24.76
N THR A 344 46.74 28.83 25.32
CA THR A 344 47.54 29.65 26.22
C THR A 344 48.15 30.76 25.36
N GLU A 345 47.59 31.96 25.46
CA GLU A 345 48.25 33.18 25.02
C GLU A 345 49.50 33.37 25.89
N ASP A 346 50.67 33.02 25.33
CA ASP A 346 51.94 33.53 25.83
C ASP A 346 51.98 35.04 25.56
N LYS A 347 52.02 35.80 26.66
CA LYS A 347 52.42 37.21 26.65
C LYS A 347 53.94 37.25 26.75
N ASP A 348 54.58 37.77 25.71
CA ASP A 348 55.86 38.48 25.79
C ASP A 348 55.75 39.81 25.07
#